data_AF-A0A382PB95-F1
#
_entry.id   AF-A0A382PB95-F1
#
_cell.length_a   1.000
_cell.length_b   1.000
_cell.length_c   1.000
_cell.angle_alpha   90.00
_cell.angle_beta   90.00
_cell.angle_gamma   90.00
#
_symmetry.space_group_name_H-M   'P 1'
#
loop_
_entity.id
_entity.type
_entity.pdbx_description
1 polymer ?
#
loop_
_entity_poly.entity_id
_entity_poly.type
_entity_poly.pdbx_seq_one_letter_code
_entity_poly.pdbx_strand_id
1 'polypeptide(L)'
;MPEHERFQSACAQPERVQLARLKAIVGANAGTAFGQAHDFSSIRTVADFADRVPVGDHATNVQPWLERMDSPNDGQLTKQPVRFFEQTSGTTGAAKL
;
A
#
# COMPACT_ATOMS: atom_id res chain seq x y z
N MET A 1 -7.31 21.48 20.84
CA MET A 1 -7.75 20.92 19.54
C MET A 1 -7.15 19.53 19.44
N PRO A 2 -7.92 18.46 19.68
CA PRO A 2 -7.39 17.10 19.79
C PRO A 2 -6.56 16.63 18.58
N GLU A 3 -6.92 17.08 17.38
CA GLU A 3 -6.22 16.74 16.13
C GLU A 3 -4.83 17.37 16.04
N HIS A 4 -4.67 18.60 16.53
CA HIS A 4 -3.39 19.31 16.58
C HIS A 4 -2.41 18.62 17.54
N GLU A 5 -2.89 18.25 18.72
CA GLU A 5 -2.08 17.52 19.72
C GLU A 5 -1.67 16.13 19.21
N ARG A 6 -2.58 15.43 18.51
CA ARG A 6 -2.29 14.16 17.85
C ARG A 6 -1.24 14.30 16.75
N PHE A 7 -1.33 15.36 15.94
CA PHE A 7 -0.36 15.65 14.89
C PHE A 7 1.03 15.94 15.49
N GLN A 8 1.12 16.83 16.48
CA GLN A 8 2.39 17.13 17.16
C GLN A 8 3.01 15.88 17.80
N SER A 9 2.20 15.05 18.46
CA SER A 9 2.66 13.79 19.05
C SER A 9 3.17 12.80 18.00
N ALA A 10 2.54 12.77 16.82
CA ALA A 10 3.00 11.93 15.71
C ALA A 10 4.33 12.42 15.13
N CYS A 11 4.50 13.73 15.00
CA CYS A 11 5.77 14.35 14.57
C CYS A 11 6.90 14.16 15.58
N ALA A 12 6.59 14.03 16.87
CA ALA A 12 7.59 13.78 17.91
C ALA A 12 8.16 12.35 17.90
N GLN A 13 7.42 11.38 17.33
CA GLN A 13 7.82 9.96 17.29
C GLN A 13 7.53 9.33 15.91
N PRO A 14 8.15 9.84 14.84
CA PRO A 14 7.78 9.49 13.47
C PRO A 14 8.02 8.01 13.15
N GLU A 15 9.13 7.43 13.60
CA GLU A 15 9.46 6.02 13.35
C GLU A 15 8.39 5.08 13.93
N ARG A 16 7.99 5.30 15.19
CA ARG A 16 6.97 4.48 15.85
C ARG A 16 5.62 4.57 15.15
N VAL A 17 5.22 5.78 14.77
CA VAL A 17 3.93 6.01 14.11
C VAL A 17 3.92 5.44 12.69
N GLN A 18 5.02 5.60 11.94
CA GLN A 18 5.16 5.02 10.60
C GLN A 18 5.18 3.49 10.63
N LEU A 19 5.91 2.88 11.58
CA LEU A 19 5.90 1.41 11.72
C LEU A 19 4.50 0.89 12.09
N ALA A 20 3.79 1.56 13.00
CA ALA A 20 2.42 1.20 13.33
C ALA A 20 1.49 1.31 12.12
N ARG A 21 1.66 2.36 11.31
CA ARG A 21 0.91 2.56 10.07
C ARG A 21 1.21 1.48 9.04
N LEU A 22 2.48 1.14 8.83
CA LEU A 22 2.91 0.05 7.96
C LEU A 22 2.25 -1.27 8.38
N LYS A 23 2.33 -1.64 9.66
CA LYS A 23 1.72 -2.86 10.21
C LYS A 23 0.21 -2.90 9.98
N ALA A 24 -0.48 -1.78 10.17
CA ALA A 24 -1.92 -1.69 9.92
C ALA A 24 -2.25 -1.92 8.43
N ILE A 25 -1.47 -1.34 7.52
CA ILE A 25 -1.68 -1.47 6.06
C ILE A 25 -1.41 -2.92 5.61
N VAL A 26 -0.25 -3.49 5.95
CA VAL A 26 0.10 -4.85 5.51
C VAL A 26 -0.81 -5.90 6.16
N GLY A 27 -1.19 -5.72 7.43
CA GLY A 27 -2.11 -6.62 8.12
C GLY A 27 -3.51 -6.60 7.51
N ALA A 28 -4.04 -5.41 7.21
CA ALA A 28 -5.36 -5.29 6.58
C ALA A 28 -5.42 -5.90 5.18
N ASN A 29 -4.29 -5.94 4.48
CA ASN A 29 -4.18 -6.40 3.10
C ASN A 29 -3.43 -7.74 2.96
N ALA A 30 -3.15 -8.46 4.05
CA ALA A 30 -2.37 -9.69 3.98
C ALA A 30 -3.03 -10.80 3.12
N GLY A 31 -4.36 -10.76 3.00
CA GLY A 31 -5.12 -11.69 2.18
C GLY A 31 -5.28 -11.29 0.72
N THR A 32 -4.81 -10.12 0.29
CA THR A 32 -4.89 -9.70 -1.13
C THR A 32 -3.93 -10.52 -1.99
N ALA A 33 -4.13 -10.54 -3.30
CA ALA A 33 -3.22 -11.23 -4.21
C ALA A 33 -1.77 -10.68 -4.09
N PHE A 34 -1.63 -9.35 -3.98
CA PHE A 34 -0.36 -8.69 -3.70
C PHE A 34 0.20 -9.09 -2.32
N GLY A 35 -0.65 -9.07 -1.29
CA GLY A 35 -0.24 -9.40 0.07
C GLY A 35 0.25 -10.85 0.22
N GLN A 36 -0.36 -11.78 -0.49
CA GLN A 36 0.08 -13.18 -0.53
C GLN A 36 1.39 -13.34 -1.31
N ALA A 37 1.52 -12.70 -2.47
CA ALA A 37 2.73 -12.77 -3.29
C ALA A 37 3.97 -12.20 -2.61
N HIS A 38 3.78 -11.20 -1.74
CA HIS A 38 4.83 -10.56 -0.96
C HIS A 38 4.86 -10.98 0.51
N ASP A 39 4.16 -12.07 0.88
CA ASP A 39 4.07 -12.62 2.25
C ASP A 39 3.90 -11.56 3.36
N PHE A 40 2.89 -10.71 3.22
CA PHE A 40 2.56 -9.66 4.20
C PHE A 40 2.30 -10.20 5.60
N SER A 41 1.86 -11.46 5.69
CA SER A 41 1.55 -12.13 6.96
C SER A 41 2.75 -12.24 7.90
N SER A 42 3.96 -12.28 7.36
CA SER A 42 5.20 -12.47 8.13
C SER A 42 5.97 -11.17 8.39
N ILE A 43 5.49 -10.02 7.90
CA ILE A 43 6.17 -8.71 8.04
C ILE A 43 6.02 -8.18 9.47
N ARG A 44 7.15 -8.00 10.16
CA ARG A 44 7.18 -7.48 11.54
C ARG A 44 7.97 -6.19 11.68
N THR A 45 8.88 -5.93 10.76
CA THR A 45 9.81 -4.79 10.75
C THR A 45 9.76 -4.03 9.43
N VAL A 46 10.42 -2.87 9.36
CA VAL A 46 10.57 -2.14 8.08
C VAL A 46 11.50 -2.91 7.13
N ALA A 47 12.57 -3.53 7.66
CA ALA A 47 13.49 -4.36 6.87
C ALA A 47 12.74 -5.54 6.22
N ASP A 48 11.88 -6.21 6.98
CA ASP A 48 11.01 -7.28 6.47
C ASP A 48 10.20 -6.85 5.24
N PHE A 49 9.65 -5.64 5.27
CA PHE A 49 8.87 -5.10 4.16
C PHE A 49 9.77 -4.75 2.98
N ALA A 50 10.90 -4.09 3.22
CA ALA A 50 11.83 -3.70 2.17
C ALA A 50 12.42 -4.91 1.42
N ASP A 51 12.70 -6.00 2.13
CA ASP A 51 13.21 -7.24 1.54
C ASP A 51 12.17 -7.95 0.67
N ARG A 52 10.89 -7.89 1.07
CA ARG A 52 9.78 -8.56 0.37
C ARG A 52 9.18 -7.73 -0.76
N VAL A 53 9.22 -6.42 -0.66
CA VAL A 53 8.61 -5.48 -1.63
C VAL A 53 9.71 -4.56 -2.19
N PRO A 54 10.35 -4.96 -3.30
CA PRO A 54 11.38 -4.14 -3.92
C PRO A 54 10.84 -2.79 -4.38
N VAL A 55 11.65 -1.75 -4.23
CA VAL A 55 11.37 -0.44 -4.81
C VAL A 55 11.37 -0.55 -6.33
N GLY A 56 10.32 -0.05 -6.97
CA GLY A 56 10.13 -0.12 -8.41
C GLY A 56 9.15 0.94 -8.89
N ASP A 57 8.97 1.02 -10.21
CA ASP A 57 8.01 1.94 -10.82
C ASP A 57 6.59 1.37 -10.84
N HIS A 58 5.64 2.21 -11.28
CA HIS A 58 4.24 1.82 -11.40
C HIS A 58 4.04 0.63 -12.34
N ALA A 59 4.76 0.61 -13.47
CA ALA A 59 4.61 -0.41 -14.49
C ALA A 59 5.04 -1.79 -13.98
N THR A 60 6.05 -1.83 -13.12
CA THR A 60 6.58 -3.08 -12.57
C THR A 60 5.80 -3.54 -11.35
N ASN A 61 5.48 -2.62 -10.43
CA ASN A 61 4.97 -2.99 -9.11
C ASN A 61 3.44 -2.97 -9.00
N VAL A 62 2.75 -2.21 -9.85
CA VAL A 62 1.30 -1.94 -9.68
C VAL A 62 0.50 -2.40 -10.89
N GLN A 63 0.93 -2.03 -12.10
CA GLN A 63 0.21 -2.30 -13.35
C GLN A 63 -0.23 -3.76 -13.53
N PRO A 64 0.59 -4.79 -13.24
CA PRO A 64 0.19 -6.19 -13.45
C PRO A 64 -0.98 -6.63 -12.57
N TRP A 65 -1.18 -5.97 -11.42
CA TRP A 65 -2.27 -6.26 -10.50
C TRP A 65 -3.55 -5.56 -10.91
N LEU A 66 -3.43 -4.35 -11.47
CA LEU A 66 -4.56 -3.60 -12.03
C LEU A 66 -5.14 -4.32 -13.25
N GLU A 67 -4.30 -4.85 -14.13
CA GLU A 67 -4.72 -5.61 -15.32
C GLU A 67 -5.44 -6.91 -15.00
N ARG A 68 -5.24 -7.47 -13.79
CA ARG A 68 -5.94 -8.66 -13.30
C ARG A 68 -7.25 -8.36 -12.58
N MET A 69 -7.62 -7.10 -12.45
CA MET A 69 -8.81 -6.72 -11.71
C MET A 69 -10.03 -6.70 -12.65
N ASP A 70 -10.93 -7.67 -12.47
CA ASP A 70 -12.18 -7.83 -13.20
C ASP A 70 -13.37 -7.16 -12.47
N SER A 71 -13.25 -6.95 -11.16
CA SER A 71 -14.25 -6.26 -10.35
C SER A 71 -13.63 -5.40 -9.24
N PRO A 72 -14.37 -4.39 -8.74
CA PRO A 72 -13.95 -3.56 -7.61
C PRO A 72 -13.55 -4.31 -6.33
N ASN A 73 -14.00 -5.56 -6.16
CA ASN A 73 -13.83 -6.34 -4.92
C ASN A 73 -12.83 -7.49 -5.04
N ASP A 74 -12.06 -7.55 -6.12
CA ASP A 74 -11.21 -8.71 -6.43
C ASP A 74 -10.03 -8.90 -5.49
N GLY A 75 -9.75 -7.91 -4.65
CA GLY A 75 -8.70 -8.05 -3.64
C GLY A 75 -7.30 -8.17 -4.27
N GLN A 76 -7.05 -7.56 -5.44
CA GLN A 76 -5.74 -7.62 -6.09
C GLN A 76 -4.68 -6.87 -5.25
N LEU A 77 -4.88 -5.57 -5.04
CA LEU A 77 -3.96 -4.70 -4.29
C LEU A 77 -4.47 -4.35 -2.89
N THR A 78 -5.78 -4.14 -2.76
CA THR A 78 -6.44 -3.71 -1.52
C THR A 78 -7.61 -4.63 -1.19
N LYS A 79 -7.82 -4.90 0.10
CA LYS A 79 -8.98 -5.66 0.59
C LYS A 79 -10.28 -4.87 0.45
N GLN A 80 -10.21 -3.55 0.54
CA GLN A 80 -11.39 -2.71 0.44
C GLN A 80 -11.82 -2.53 -1.02
N PRO A 81 -13.13 -2.42 -1.30
CA PRO A 81 -13.63 -2.16 -2.66
C PRO A 81 -12.98 -0.92 -3.29
N VAL A 82 -12.41 -1.06 -4.49
CA VAL A 82 -11.89 0.08 -5.26
C VAL A 82 -13.07 0.91 -5.76
N ARG A 83 -13.09 2.21 -5.44
CA ARG A 83 -14.20 3.10 -5.82
C ARG A 83 -13.91 3.93 -7.06
N PHE A 84 -12.69 4.42 -7.17
CA PHE A 84 -12.23 5.31 -8.21
C PHE A 84 -10.75 5.06 -8.49
N PHE A 85 -10.34 5.39 -9.70
CA PHE A 85 -8.95 5.45 -10.15
C PHE A 85 -8.59 6.92 -10.36
N GLU A 86 -7.58 7.42 -9.65
CA GLU A 86 -7.16 8.81 -9.73
C GLU A 86 -6.09 8.98 -10.82
N GLN A 87 -6.49 9.57 -11.95
CA GLN A 87 -5.57 9.84 -13.04
C GLN A 87 -4.48 10.83 -12.60
N THR A 88 -3.22 10.42 -12.69
CA THR A 88 -2.07 11.28 -12.41
C THR A 88 -1.56 11.93 -13.69
N SER A 89 -0.93 13.12 -13.60
CA SER A 89 -0.40 13.88 -14.75
C SER A 89 0.90 13.30 -15.35
N GLY A 90 1.33 12.10 -14.95
CA GLY A 90 2.60 11.50 -15.35
C GLY A 90 2.68 11.11 -16.84
N THR A 91 3.86 11.29 -17.45
CA THR A 91 4.10 11.24 -18.91
C THR A 91 4.69 9.93 -19.45
N THR A 92 4.68 8.83 -18.71
CA THR A 92 5.24 7.54 -19.16
C THR A 92 4.13 6.55 -19.50
N GLY A 93 3.85 6.38 -20.82
CA GLY A 93 2.90 5.37 -21.34
C GLY A 93 1.43 5.67 -21.05
N ALA A 94 0.52 4.94 -21.69
CA ALA A 94 -0.94 5.14 -21.63
C ALA A 94 -1.44 5.46 -20.20
N ALA A 95 -2.43 6.37 -20.11
CA ALA A 95 -2.93 6.94 -18.86
C ALA A 95 -3.00 5.92 -17.72
N LYS A 96 -2.24 6.17 -16.65
CA LYS A 96 -2.33 5.38 -15.41
C LYS A 96 -3.72 5.59 -14.82
N LEU A 97 -4.48 4.50 -14.74
CA LEU A 97 -5.69 4.40 -13.91
C LEU A 97 -5.25 4.03 -12.50
#